data_AF-A0A2D7Y3P6-F1
#
_entry.id   AF-A0A2D7Y3P6-F1
#
_cell.length_a   1.000
_cell.length_b   1.000
_cell.length_c   1.000
_cell.angle_alpha   90.00
_cell.angle_beta   90.00
_cell.angle_gamma   90.00
#
_symmetry.space_group_name_H-M   'P 1'
#
loop_
_entity.id
_entity.type
_entity.pdbx_description
1 polymer ?
#
loop_
_entity_poly.entity_id
_entity_poly.type
_entity_poly.pdbx_seq_one_letter_code
_entity_poly.pdbx_strand_id
1 'polypeptide(L)'
;MIEAVSASERVVEQSFLEYDTRTIEDYVLFRAKSDHLLWKKHLAEMLVGRQTVDPSELADHHACRLGKWYDQVSDADLVSHPAFQALETPHAVVHAEGKEAARCCQAGDKAGALEAYARMDAASVQVIELLDTLLAR
;
A
#
# COMPACT_ATOMS: atom_id res chain seq x y z
N MET A 1 -3.76 23.14 -8.94
CA MET A 1 -2.70 22.12 -9.15
C MET A 1 -3.04 20.82 -8.42
N ILE A 2 -3.39 20.84 -7.13
CA ILE A 2 -3.78 19.63 -6.36
C ILE A 2 -5.12 19.03 -6.85
N GLU A 3 -6.13 19.85 -7.16
CA GLU A 3 -7.42 19.35 -7.69
C GLU A 3 -7.27 18.53 -8.98
N ALA A 4 -6.31 18.91 -9.83
CA ALA A 4 -6.01 18.16 -11.05
C ALA A 4 -5.41 16.78 -10.73
N VAL A 5 -4.52 16.69 -9.72
CA VAL A 5 -3.94 15.42 -9.26
C VAL A 5 -5.01 14.52 -8.64
N SER A 6 -5.90 15.06 -7.80
CA SER A 6 -7.03 14.30 -7.23
C SER A 6 -8.09 13.89 -8.26
N ALA A 7 -8.24 14.63 -9.36
CA ALA A 7 -9.08 14.21 -10.49
C ALA A 7 -8.41 13.04 -11.25
N SER A 8 -7.10 13.11 -11.48
CA SER A 8 -6.34 12.03 -12.10
C SER A 8 -6.38 10.74 -11.27
N GLU A 9 -6.28 10.82 -9.94
CA GLU A 9 -6.39 9.67 -9.04
C GLU A 9 -7.73 8.95 -9.19
N ARG A 10 -8.83 9.72 -9.19
CA ARG A 10 -10.17 9.14 -9.40
C ARG A 10 -10.28 8.44 -10.74
N VAL A 11 -9.70 9.00 -11.81
CA VAL A 11 -9.70 8.32 -13.12
C VAL A 11 -8.92 7.00 -13.06
N VAL A 12 -7.73 7.01 -12.44
CA VAL A 12 -6.92 5.79 -12.26
C VAL A 12 -7.68 4.74 -11.46
N GLU A 13 -8.30 5.13 -10.34
CA GLU A 13 -9.13 4.23 -9.53
C GLU A 13 -10.30 3.64 -10.31
N GLN A 14 -11.02 4.46 -11.10
CA GLN A 14 -12.12 4.00 -11.94
C GLN A 14 -11.65 3.01 -13.01
N SER A 15 -10.52 3.28 -13.67
CA SER A 15 -9.96 2.35 -14.65
C SER A 15 -9.66 0.99 -14.04
N PHE A 16 -9.06 0.96 -12.85
CA PHE A 16 -8.83 -0.29 -12.15
C PHE A 16 -10.13 -1.00 -11.72
N LEU A 17 -11.19 -0.28 -11.31
CA LEU A 17 -12.49 -0.92 -11.02
C LEU A 17 -13.09 -1.62 -12.24
N GLU A 18 -12.92 -1.03 -13.43
CA GLU A 18 -13.31 -1.68 -14.69
C GLU A 18 -12.46 -2.95 -14.96
N TYR A 19 -11.17 -2.90 -14.64
CA TYR A 19 -10.24 -4.02 -14.83
C TYR A 19 -10.35 -5.13 -13.78
N ASP A 20 -10.82 -4.86 -12.55
CA ASP A 20 -11.10 -5.87 -11.50
C ASP A 20 -12.04 -6.98 -12.02
N THR A 21 -12.84 -6.70 -13.05
CA THR A 21 -13.78 -7.65 -13.67
C THR A 21 -13.19 -8.51 -14.79
N ARG A 22 -11.93 -8.28 -15.18
CA ARG A 22 -11.25 -8.95 -16.30
C ARG A 22 -10.11 -9.82 -15.79
N THR A 23 -9.95 -11.01 -16.36
CA THR A 23 -8.81 -11.89 -16.06
C THR A 23 -7.55 -11.34 -16.74
N ILE A 24 -6.87 -10.43 -16.06
CA ILE A 24 -5.57 -9.88 -16.47
C ILE A 24 -4.51 -10.51 -15.57
N GLU A 25 -3.52 -11.15 -16.18
CA GLU A 25 -2.38 -11.73 -15.47
C GLU A 25 -1.65 -10.65 -14.65
N ASP A 26 -1.26 -10.98 -13.42
CA ASP A 26 -0.54 -10.10 -12.48
C ASP A 26 -1.19 -8.76 -12.16
N TYR A 27 -2.45 -8.60 -12.51
CA TYR A 27 -3.22 -7.38 -12.27
C TYR A 27 -3.15 -6.93 -10.81
N VAL A 28 -3.25 -7.87 -9.86
CA VAL A 28 -3.18 -7.56 -8.43
C VAL A 28 -1.84 -6.92 -8.05
N LEU A 29 -0.74 -7.30 -8.71
CA LEU A 29 0.59 -6.72 -8.44
C LEU A 29 0.65 -5.28 -8.92
N PHE A 30 0.20 -4.99 -10.15
CA PHE A 30 0.11 -3.62 -10.66
C PHE A 30 -0.82 -2.76 -9.82
N ARG A 31 -1.97 -3.31 -9.41
CA ARG A 31 -2.93 -2.62 -8.55
C ARG A 31 -2.33 -2.34 -7.17
N ALA A 32 -1.64 -3.30 -6.57
CA ALA A 32 -0.98 -3.13 -5.28
C ALA A 32 0.06 -2.00 -5.32
N LYS A 33 0.86 -1.91 -6.39
CA LYS A 33 1.79 -0.78 -6.57
C LYS A 33 1.07 0.58 -6.54
N SER A 34 -0.05 0.68 -7.26
CA SER A 34 -0.85 1.91 -7.26
C SER A 34 -1.45 2.21 -5.88
N ASP A 35 -1.98 1.20 -5.20
CA ASP A 35 -2.55 1.33 -3.85
C ASP A 35 -1.49 1.83 -2.85
N HIS A 36 -0.27 1.30 -2.89
CA HIS A 36 0.84 1.74 -2.03
C HIS A 36 1.22 3.22 -2.26
N LEU A 37 1.30 3.64 -3.53
CA LEU A 37 1.63 5.04 -3.86
C LEU A 37 0.55 6.01 -3.37
N LEU A 38 -0.72 5.65 -3.57
CA LEU A 38 -1.86 6.45 -3.11
C LEU A 38 -1.90 6.52 -1.58
N TRP A 39 -1.67 5.38 -0.92
CA TRP A 39 -1.62 5.31 0.55
C TRP A 39 -0.51 6.20 1.12
N LYS A 40 0.69 6.15 0.55
CA LYS A 40 1.82 7.02 0.94
C LYS A 40 1.44 8.49 0.81
N LYS A 41 0.80 8.88 -0.30
CA LYS A 41 0.29 10.23 -0.49
C LYS A 41 -0.69 10.63 0.62
N HIS A 42 -1.66 9.77 0.94
CA HIS A 42 -2.66 10.09 1.95
C HIS A 42 -2.06 10.33 3.34
N LEU A 43 -1.12 9.48 3.75
CA LEU A 43 -0.37 9.68 4.99
C LEU A 43 0.46 10.98 4.96
N ALA A 44 1.08 11.33 3.82
CA ALA A 44 1.81 12.58 3.68
C ALA A 44 0.90 13.81 3.81
N GLU A 45 -0.31 13.76 3.23
CA GLU A 45 -1.32 14.82 3.35
C GLU A 45 -1.84 14.95 4.79
N MET A 46 -1.98 13.83 5.50
CA MET A 46 -2.33 13.82 6.92
C MET A 46 -1.24 14.50 7.77
N LEU A 47 0.04 14.22 7.52
CA LEU A 47 1.17 14.84 8.24
C LEU A 47 1.19 16.36 8.12
N VAL A 48 0.71 16.90 7.00
CA VAL A 48 0.61 18.36 6.78
C VAL A 48 -0.77 18.94 7.10
N GLY A 49 -1.64 18.16 7.74
CA GLY A 49 -2.96 18.61 8.22
C GLY A 49 -3.99 18.86 7.12
N ARG A 50 -3.82 18.26 5.94
CA ARG A 50 -4.75 18.40 4.80
C ARG A 50 -5.86 17.35 4.79
N GLN A 51 -5.65 16.24 5.48
CA GLN A 51 -6.65 15.20 5.69
C GLN A 51 -6.50 14.58 7.08
N THR A 52 -7.55 13.91 7.53
CA THR A 52 -7.52 13.10 8.74
C THR A 52 -7.73 11.66 8.34
N VAL A 53 -6.87 10.78 8.84
CA VAL A 53 -7.01 9.33 8.68
C VAL A 53 -7.33 8.75 10.05
N ASP A 54 -8.41 7.98 10.15
CA ASP A 54 -8.69 7.22 11.37
C ASP A 54 -7.84 5.93 11.36
N PRO A 55 -6.94 5.72 12.34
CA PRO A 55 -6.13 4.50 12.43
C PRO A 55 -6.97 3.22 12.45
N SER A 56 -8.20 3.26 12.96
CA SER A 56 -9.09 2.11 13.05
C SER A 56 -9.71 1.72 11.71
N GLU A 57 -9.78 2.66 10.76
CA GLU A 57 -10.25 2.41 9.40
C GLU A 57 -9.15 1.83 8.50
N LEU A 58 -7.89 1.88 8.95
CA LEU A 58 -6.78 1.29 8.21
C LEU A 58 -6.81 -0.24 8.33
N ALA A 59 -6.97 -0.90 7.19
CA ALA A 59 -6.93 -2.35 7.10
C ALA A 59 -5.63 -2.92 7.69
N ASP A 60 -5.71 -4.10 8.28
CA ASP A 60 -4.54 -4.95 8.47
C ASP A 60 -3.98 -5.40 7.10
N HIS A 61 -2.69 -5.71 7.04
CA HIS A 61 -2.03 -6.17 5.82
C HIS A 61 -2.73 -7.38 5.18
N HIS A 62 -3.24 -8.35 5.95
CA HIS A 62 -4.01 -9.47 5.38
C HIS A 62 -5.43 -9.08 4.93
N ALA A 63 -5.99 -8.00 5.47
CA ALA A 63 -7.33 -7.53 5.10
C ALA A 63 -7.32 -6.66 3.83
N CYS A 64 -6.15 -6.15 3.42
CA CYS A 64 -5.99 -5.37 2.20
C CYS A 64 -6.07 -6.28 0.95
N ARG A 65 -6.19 -5.67 -0.24
CA ARG A 65 -6.29 -6.42 -1.50
C ARG A 65 -5.05 -7.30 -1.75
N LEU A 66 -3.85 -6.75 -1.51
CA LEU A 66 -2.60 -7.49 -1.69
C LEU A 66 -2.49 -8.65 -0.69
N GLY A 67 -2.83 -8.45 0.58
CA GLY A 67 -2.79 -9.53 1.58
C GLY A 67 -3.77 -10.64 1.29
N LYS A 68 -5.01 -10.30 0.92
CA LYS A 68 -6.00 -11.31 0.48
C LYS A 68 -5.51 -12.13 -0.70
N TRP A 69 -4.84 -11.49 -1.66
CA TRP A 69 -4.25 -12.21 -2.78
C TRP A 69 -3.10 -13.10 -2.31
N TYR A 70 -2.17 -12.57 -1.52
CA TYR A 70 -1.03 -13.30 -0.97
C TYR A 70 -1.47 -14.58 -0.24
N ASP A 71 -2.49 -14.47 0.61
CA ASP A 71 -3.04 -15.61 1.37
C ASP A 71 -3.77 -16.65 0.50
N GLN A 72 -4.22 -16.27 -0.70
CA GLN A 72 -5.00 -17.12 -1.60
C GLN A 72 -4.18 -17.75 -2.73
N VAL A 73 -2.95 -17.28 -2.98
CA VAL A 73 -2.07 -17.87 -3.99
C VAL A 73 -1.78 -19.33 -3.62
N SER A 74 -2.04 -20.24 -4.56
CA SER A 74 -1.75 -21.67 -4.44
C SER A 74 -0.86 -22.21 -5.56
N ASP A 75 -0.43 -21.35 -6.47
CA ASP A 75 0.55 -21.67 -7.51
C ASP A 75 1.91 -21.99 -6.85
N ALA A 76 2.41 -23.21 -7.06
CA ALA A 76 3.61 -23.69 -6.40
C ALA A 76 4.88 -22.94 -6.85
N ASP A 77 4.95 -22.52 -8.11
CA ASP A 77 6.11 -21.78 -8.62
C ASP A 77 6.15 -20.38 -8.01
N LEU A 78 4.98 -19.76 -7.86
CA LEU A 78 4.87 -18.44 -7.23
C LEU A 78 5.10 -18.50 -5.72
N VAL A 79 4.50 -19.46 -5.00
CA VAL A 79 4.66 -19.62 -3.54
C VAL A 79 6.11 -19.96 -3.15
N SER A 80 6.83 -20.67 -4.02
CA SER A 80 8.26 -20.97 -3.82
C SER A 80 9.19 -19.83 -4.27
N HIS A 81 8.67 -18.81 -4.96
CA HIS A 81 9.48 -17.69 -5.45
C HIS A 81 10.02 -16.86 -4.26
N PRO A 82 11.34 -16.58 -4.19
CA PRO A 82 11.94 -15.88 -3.05
C PRO A 82 11.32 -14.49 -2.80
N ALA A 83 11.01 -13.75 -3.88
CA ALA A 83 10.39 -12.43 -3.74
C ALA A 83 8.95 -12.50 -3.20
N PHE A 84 8.23 -13.59 -3.46
CA PHE A 84 6.89 -13.80 -2.90
C PHE A 84 7.00 -14.01 -1.39
N GLN A 85 7.86 -14.93 -0.95
CA GLN A 85 8.08 -15.22 0.47
C GLN A 85 8.58 -14.00 1.27
N ALA A 86 9.40 -13.17 0.63
CA ALA A 86 9.93 -11.95 1.25
C ALA A 86 8.89 -10.82 1.36
N LEU A 87 7.74 -10.89 0.67
CA LEU A 87 6.79 -9.80 0.54
C LEU A 87 6.04 -9.48 1.84
N GLU A 88 5.68 -10.51 2.61
CA GLU A 88 4.81 -10.39 3.78
C GLU A 88 5.39 -9.47 4.85
N THR A 89 6.69 -9.61 5.15
CA THR A 89 7.35 -8.84 6.20
C THR A 89 7.32 -7.32 5.96
N PRO A 90 7.83 -6.78 4.83
CA PRO A 90 7.76 -5.35 4.57
C PRO A 90 6.31 -4.88 4.37
N HIS A 91 5.41 -5.72 3.85
CA HIS A 91 3.99 -5.39 3.74
C HIS A 91 3.33 -5.19 5.11
N ALA A 92 3.60 -6.07 6.08
CA ALA A 92 3.15 -5.92 7.46
C ALA A 92 3.65 -4.62 8.08
N VAL A 93 4.93 -4.27 7.85
CA VAL A 93 5.54 -3.03 8.35
C VAL A 93 4.86 -1.79 7.75
N VAL A 94 4.55 -1.78 6.46
CA VAL A 94 3.81 -0.65 5.83
C VAL A 94 2.50 -0.37 6.57
N HIS A 95 1.70 -1.41 6.82
CA HIS A 95 0.43 -1.25 7.50
C HIS A 95 0.58 -0.86 8.97
N ALA A 96 1.51 -1.48 9.70
CA ALA A 96 1.75 -1.18 11.11
C ALA A 96 2.22 0.26 11.31
N GLU A 97 3.20 0.71 10.52
CA GLU A 97 3.76 2.06 10.63
C GLU A 97 2.82 3.13 10.07
N GLY A 98 2.00 2.79 9.07
CA GLY A 98 0.93 3.68 8.61
C GLY A 98 -0.12 3.96 9.70
N LYS A 99 -0.51 2.93 10.45
CA LYS A 99 -1.39 3.07 11.63
C LYS A 99 -0.74 3.88 12.73
N GLU A 100 0.54 3.64 13.01
CA GLU A 100 1.27 4.39 14.01
C GLU A 100 1.41 5.87 13.65
N ALA A 101 1.71 6.19 12.38
CA ALA A 101 1.74 7.56 11.91
C ALA A 101 0.40 8.28 12.13
N ALA A 102 -0.72 7.61 11.82
CA ALA A 102 -2.06 8.15 12.04
C ALA A 102 -2.36 8.36 13.54
N ARG A 103 -1.96 7.41 14.39
CA ARG A 103 -2.11 7.52 15.85
C ARG A 103 -1.31 8.68 16.43
N CYS A 104 -0.05 8.85 16.03
CA CYS A 104 0.79 9.97 16.44
C CYS A 104 0.22 11.32 15.98
N CYS A 105 -0.28 11.40 14.74
CA CYS A 105 -0.98 12.59 14.24
C CYS A 105 -2.20 12.96 15.09
N GLN A 106 -3.05 11.99 15.44
CA GLN A 106 -4.21 12.23 16.32
C GLN A 106 -3.80 12.67 17.73
N ALA A 107 -2.69 12.15 18.25
CA ALA A 107 -2.14 12.54 19.55
C ALA A 107 -1.41 13.90 19.54
N GLY A 108 -1.24 14.54 18.37
CA GLY A 108 -0.45 15.76 18.21
C GLY A 108 1.07 15.55 18.25
N ASP A 109 1.53 14.31 18.26
CA ASP A 109 2.95 13.94 18.22
C ASP A 109 3.49 13.95 16.79
N LYS A 110 3.93 15.13 16.36
CA LYS A 110 4.47 15.31 15.00
C LYS A 110 5.79 14.57 14.77
N ALA A 111 6.62 14.44 15.79
CA ALA A 111 7.92 13.77 15.66
C ALA A 111 7.71 12.27 15.45
N GLY A 112 6.90 11.63 16.31
CA GLY A 112 6.54 10.22 16.15
C GLY A 112 5.85 9.92 14.83
N ALA A 113 4.97 10.82 14.36
CA ALA A 113 4.29 10.65 13.07
C ALA A 113 5.26 10.65 11.88
N LEU A 114 6.27 11.54 11.89
CA LEU A 114 7.31 11.61 10.86
C LEU A 114 8.23 10.38 10.88
N GLU A 115 8.61 9.90 12.07
CA GLU A 115 9.43 8.71 12.21
C GLU A 115 8.70 7.45 11.71
N ALA A 116 7.44 7.28 12.10
CA ALA A 116 6.60 6.18 11.62
C ALA A 116 6.41 6.25 10.10
N TYR A 117 6.14 7.43 9.54
CA TYR A 117 6.05 7.61 8.10
C TYR A 117 7.36 7.24 7.38
N ALA A 118 8.52 7.60 7.92
CA ALA A 118 9.80 7.24 7.33
C ALA A 118 10.04 5.72 7.31
N ARG A 119 9.67 5.01 8.38
CA ARG A 119 9.74 3.53 8.45
C ARG A 119 8.75 2.88 7.48
N MET A 120 7.52 3.40 7.42
CA MET A 120 6.51 2.98 6.44
C MET A 120 7.02 3.16 5.01
N ASP A 121 7.65 4.30 4.70
CA ASP A 121 8.17 4.59 3.36
C ASP A 121 9.29 3.63 2.96
N ALA A 122 10.25 3.39 3.85
CA ALA A 122 11.33 2.44 3.60
C ALA A 122 10.81 1.01 3.36
N ALA A 123 9.78 0.59 4.10
CA ALA A 123 9.13 -0.70 3.86
C ALA A 123 8.34 -0.73 2.54
N SER A 124 7.68 0.38 2.19
CA SER A 124 6.94 0.51 0.93
C SER A 124 7.85 0.37 -0.29
N VAL A 125 9.05 0.94 -0.24
CA VAL A 125 10.07 0.75 -1.29
C VAL A 125 10.40 -0.73 -1.47
N GLN A 126 10.63 -1.47 -0.37
CA GLN A 126 10.91 -2.91 -0.43
C GLN A 126 9.72 -3.69 -1.03
N VAL A 127 8.49 -3.36 -0.66
CA VAL A 127 7.30 -3.99 -1.27
C VAL A 127 7.29 -3.77 -2.78
N ILE A 128 7.49 -2.53 -3.24
CA ILE A 128 7.49 -2.22 -4.68
C ILE A 128 8.59 -2.98 -5.43
N GLU A 129 9.80 -3.06 -4.88
CA GLU A 129 10.92 -3.82 -5.48
C GLU A 129 10.62 -5.32 -5.59
N LEU A 130 9.98 -5.89 -4.56
CA LEU A 130 9.56 -7.30 -4.58
C LEU A 130 8.44 -7.54 -5.58
N LEU A 131 7.45 -6.64 -5.68
CA LEU A 131 6.40 -6.72 -6.70
C LEU A 131 6.98 -6.61 -8.11
N ASP A 132 7.97 -5.73 -8.34
CA ASP A 132 8.66 -5.63 -9.63
C ASP A 132 9.46 -6.90 -9.96
N THR A 133 10.09 -7.51 -8.96
CA THR A 133 10.77 -8.80 -9.14
C THR A 133 9.78 -9.90 -9.54
N LEU A 134 8.61 -9.94 -8.91
CA LEU A 134 7.55 -10.89 -9.27
C LEU A 134 7.03 -10.65 -10.68
N LEU A 135 6.84 -9.39 -11.09
CA LEU A 135 6.37 -9.03 -12.44
C LEU A 135 7.38 -9.35 -13.55
N ALA A 136 8.65 -9.57 -13.21
CA ALA A 136 9.72 -9.87 -14.16
C ALA A 136 10.07 -11.36 -14.27
N ARG A 137 9.29 -12.24 -13.62
CA ARG A 137 9.47 -13.71 -13.65
C ARG A 137 9.13 -14.30 -15.02
#